data_AF-A0A920KDT2-F1
#
_entry.id   AF-A0A920KDT2-F1
#
_cell.length_a   1.000
_cell.length_b   1.000
_cell.length_c   1.000
_cell.angle_alpha   90.00
_cell.angle_beta   90.00
_cell.angle_gamma   90.00
#
_symmetry.space_group_name_H-M   'P 1'
#
loop_
_entity.id
_entity.type
_entity.pdbx_description
1 polymer ?
#
loop_
_entity_poly.entity_id
_entity_poly.type
_entity_poly.pdbx_seq_one_letter_code
_entity_poly.pdbx_strand_id
1 'polypeptide(L)' 'MWSHMIYNAEMRFEPLISHTYHLYEAEDGTFKLLMVGPNEWGKKGSPHAFISTVKLLADHTWEIVK' A
#
# COMPACT_ATOMS: atom_id res chain seq x y z
N MET A 1 1.40 -29.73 -15.46
CA MET A 1 2.17 -28.51 -15.18
C MET A 1 1.25 -27.29 -15.28
N TRP A 2 0.41 -27.08 -14.26
CA TRP A 2 -0.45 -25.89 -14.12
C TRP A 2 0.04 -24.98 -12.98
N SER A 3 1.21 -25.29 -12.40
CA SER A 3 1.79 -24.57 -11.27
C SER A 3 2.51 -23.28 -11.69
N HIS A 4 3.13 -23.23 -12.87
CA HIS A 4 3.91 -22.05 -13.31
C HIS A 4 3.07 -20.83 -13.72
N MET A 5 1.79 -21.03 -14.06
CA MET A 5 0.89 -19.93 -14.43
C MET A 5 0.40 -19.14 -13.21
N ILE A 6 0.28 -19.79 -12.04
CA ILE A 6 -0.20 -19.16 -10.80
C ILE A 6 0.87 -18.24 -10.20
N TYR A 7 2.16 -18.60 -10.32
CA TYR A 7 3.27 -17.72 -9.91
C TYR A 7 3.45 -16.49 -10.82
N ASN A 8 2.98 -16.55 -12.08
CA ASN A 8 3.03 -15.41 -13.02
C ASN A 8 1.78 -14.52 -12.97
N ALA A 9 0.72 -14.95 -12.28
CA ALA A 9 -0.50 -14.18 -12.14
C ALA A 9 -0.34 -13.12 -11.03
N GLU A 10 0.21 -11.98 -11.43
CA GLU A 10 0.03 -10.66 -10.81
C GLU A 10 0.50 -10.49 -9.35
N MET A 11 1.76 -10.85 -9.05
CA MET A 11 2.46 -10.21 -7.92
C MET A 11 3.03 -8.86 -8.38
N ARG A 12 2.18 -7.83 -8.40
CA ARG A 12 2.63 -6.43 -8.53
C ARG A 12 3.23 -5.98 -7.19
N PHE A 13 4.54 -6.19 -7.05
CA PHE A 13 5.38 -5.97 -5.87
C PHE A 13 5.12 -6.94 -4.71
N GLU A 14 6.16 -7.65 -4.28
CA GLU A 14 6.24 -8.20 -2.93
C GLU A 14 6.28 -6.99 -1.97
N PRO A 15 5.20 -6.70 -1.22
CA PRO A 15 5.25 -5.60 -0.28
C PRO A 15 6.30 -5.95 0.78
N LEU A 16 7.16 -4.98 1.10
CA LEU A 16 8.32 -5.23 1.95
C LEU A 16 7.84 -5.47 3.38
N ILE A 17 8.19 -6.63 3.91
CA ILE A 17 7.92 -6.99 5.30
C ILE A 17 8.47 -5.89 6.24
N SER A 18 7.71 -5.58 7.29
CA SER A 18 8.05 -4.58 8.31
C SER A 18 8.05 -3.12 7.80
N HIS A 19 7.55 -2.85 6.60
CA HIS A 19 7.38 -1.50 6.11
C HIS A 19 5.98 -0.94 6.41
N THR A 20 5.96 0.38 6.63
CA THR A 20 4.74 1.15 6.82
C THR A 20 4.30 1.73 5.49
N TYR A 21 3.02 1.57 5.20
CA TYR A 21 2.34 2.07 4.02
C TYR A 21 1.18 2.95 4.45
N HIS A 22 0.79 3.86 3.59
CA HIS A 22 -0.29 4.81 3.80
C HIS A 22 -1.32 4.60 2.69
N LEU A 23 -2.55 4.33 3.10
CA LEU A 23 -3.67 4.11 2.22
C LEU A 23 -4.31 5.45 1.86
N TYR A 24 -4.44 5.69 0.57
CA TYR A 24 -5.07 6.87 0.02
C TYR A 24 -6.20 6.48 -0.92
N GLU A 25 -7.26 7.30 -0.94
CA GLU A 25 -8.36 7.20 -1.90
C GLU A 25 -8.18 8.29 -2.97
N ALA A 26 -8.21 7.87 -4.23
CA ALA A 26 -8.26 8.77 -5.37
C ALA A 26 -9.70 9.22 -5.63
N GLU A 27 -9.87 10.34 -6.34
CA GLU A 27 -11.19 10.90 -6.66
C GLU A 27 -12.10 9.95 -7.47
N ASP A 28 -11.50 9.00 -8.19
CA ASP A 28 -12.18 7.94 -8.95
C ASP A 28 -12.67 6.77 -8.06
N GLY A 29 -12.46 6.84 -6.73
CA GLY A 29 -12.78 5.77 -5.78
C GLY A 29 -11.77 4.62 -5.75
N THR A 30 -10.62 4.79 -6.43
CA THR A 30 -9.54 3.81 -6.41
C THR A 30 -8.65 4.00 -5.18
N PHE A 31 -8.33 2.90 -4.49
CA PHE A 31 -7.40 2.91 -3.37
C PHE A 31 -5.96 2.70 -3.82
N LYS A 32 -5.03 3.49 -3.26
CA LYS A 32 -3.59 3.40 -3.53
C LYS A 32 -2.81 3.32 -2.22
N LEU A 33 -1.91 2.33 -2.15
CA LEU A 33 -0.94 2.21 -1.07
C LEU A 33 0.36 2.91 -1.49
N LEU A 34 0.84 3.83 -0.66
CA LEU A 34 2.07 4.58 -0.88
C LEU A 34 2.94 4.49 0.37
N MET A 35 4.26 4.45 0.22
CA MET A 35 5.19 4.49 1.36
C MET A 35 5.37 5.91 1.93
N VAL A 36 4.76 6.91 1.30
CA VAL A 36 4.84 8.32 1.67
C VAL A 36 3.63 8.68 2.52
N GLY A 37 3.84 9.11 3.76
CA GLY A 37 2.79 9.55 4.67
C GLY A 37 2.26 10.96 4.35
N PRO A 38 1.08 11.35 4.88
CA PRO A 38 0.45 12.63 4.58
C PRO A 38 1.33 13.84 4.96
N ASN A 39 2.24 13.65 5.92
CA ASN A 39 3.20 14.68 6.38
C ASN A 39 4.50 14.74 5.57
N GLU A 40 4.77 13.75 4.71
CA GLU A 40 5.95 13.71 3.85
C GLU A 40 5.70 14.35 2.48
N TRP A 41 4.44 14.61 2.15
CA TRP A 41 4.10 15.44 1.02
C TRP A 41 4.57 16.86 1.32
N GLY A 42 5.40 17.42 0.43
CA GLY A 42 5.91 18.77 0.57
C GLY A 42 4.81 19.83 0.56
N LYS A 43 5.16 21.09 0.29
CA LYS A 43 4.23 22.25 0.36
C LYS A 43 2.91 22.12 -0.42
N LYS A 44 2.79 21.19 -1.37
CA LYS A 44 1.56 20.90 -2.12
C LYS A 44 0.55 20.01 -1.37
N GLY A 45 0.94 19.36 -0.28
CA GLY A 45 0.12 18.38 0.43
C GLY A 45 -0.12 17.10 -0.38
N SER A 46 -0.79 16.12 0.21
CA SER A 46 -1.18 14.89 -0.47
C SER A 46 -2.22 15.20 -1.54
N PRO A 47 -2.03 14.76 -2.80
CA PRO A 47 -3.02 14.93 -3.87
C PRO A 47 -4.21 13.96 -3.72
N HIS A 48 -4.14 13.03 -2.77
CA HIS A 48 -5.16 12.01 -2.54
C HIS A 48 -5.67 12.10 -1.10
N ALA A 49 -6.92 11.67 -0.88
CA ALA A 49 -7.51 11.64 0.44
C ALA A 49 -6.83 10.57 1.30
N PHE A 50 -6.15 10.99 2.37
CA PHE A 50 -5.54 10.06 3.31
C PHE A 50 -6.63 9.32 4.09
N ILE A 51 -6.60 7.99 4.05
CA ILE A 51 -7.58 7.14 4.76
C ILE A 51 -6.98 6.63 6.07
N SER A 52 -5.90 5.85 5.98
CA SER A 52 -5.27 5.21 7.14
C SER A 52 -3.83 4.84 6.88
N THR A 53 -3.09 4.57 7.96
CA THR A 53 -1.74 4.01 7.88
C THR A 53 -1.79 2.53 8.18
N VAL A 54 -1.21 1.70 7.32
CA VAL A 54 -1.14 0.24 7.48
C VAL A 54 0.30 -0.23 7.48
N LYS A 55 0.62 -1.26 8.24
CA LYS A 55 1.95 -1.87 8.27
C LYS A 55 1.86 -3.31 7.81
N LEU A 56 2.76 -3.70 6.93
CA LEU A 56 2.90 -5.11 6.58
C LEU A 56 3.75 -5.83 7.63
N LEU A 57 3.15 -6.81 8.30
CA LEU A 57 3.82 -7.65 9.29
C LEU A 57 4.57 -8.81 8.63
N ALA A 58 5.45 -9.46 9.40
CA ALA A 58 6.23 -10.62 8.97
C ALA A 58 5.40 -11.83 8.54
N ASP A 59 4.14 -11.86 8.99
CA ASP A 59 3.18 -12.93 8.68
C ASP A 59 2.35 -12.65 7.41
N HIS A 60 2.76 -11.67 6.58
CA HIS A 60 1.99 -11.17 5.42
C HIS A 60 0.60 -10.59 5.79
N THR A 61 0.40 -10.25 7.06
CA THR A 61 -0.81 -9.60 7.55
C THR A 61 -0.64 -8.08 7.56
N TRP A 62 -1.74 -7.36 7.36
CA TRP A 62 -1.78 -5.90 7.41
C TRP A 62 -2.32 -5.45 8.75
N GLU A 63 -1.57 -4.60 9.45
CA GLU A 63 -1.98 -3.99 10.71
C GLU A 63 -2.32 -2.52 10.48
N ILE A 64 -3.51 -2.09 10.90
CA ILE A 64 -3.88 -0.67 10.87
C ILE A 64 -3.20 0.02 12.04
N VAL A 65 -2.29 0.93 11.73
CA VAL A 65 -1.53 1.70 12.74
C VAL A 65 -2.29 2.95 13.16
N LYS A 66 -3.08 3.55 12.25
CA LYS A 66 -3.76 4.82 12.49
C LYS A 66 -4.99 5.02 11.64
#